data_AF-A0A2E1WC27-F1
#
_entry.id   AF-A0A2E1WC27-F1
#
_cell.length_a   1.000
_cell.length_b   1.000
_cell.length_c   1.000
_cell.angle_alpha   90.00
_cell.angle_beta   90.00
_cell.angle_gamma   90.00
#
_symmetry.space_group_name_H-M   'P 1'
#
loop_
_entity.id
_entity.type
_entity.pdbx_description
1 polymer ?
#
loop_
_entity_poly.entity_id
_entity_poly.type
_entity_poly.pdbx_seq_one_letter_code
_entity_poly.pdbx_strand_id
1 'polypeptide(L)' 'KGWRIDYIMVSLGMAKKLNSASILSNIFHSDHCPISISF' A
#
# COMPACT_ATOMS: atom_id res chain seq x y z
N LYS A 1 8.16 -13.84 -6.90
CA LYS A 1 9.25 -13.28 -6.04
C LYS A 1 9.49 -11.85 -6.52
N GLY A 2 9.66 -10.87 -5.62
CA GLY A 2 9.79 -9.45 -5.94
C GLY A 2 10.26 -8.65 -4.71
N TRP A 3 10.31 -7.32 -4.83
CA TRP A 3 10.77 -6.40 -3.79
C TRP A 3 9.58 -5.56 -3.28
N ARG A 4 9.57 -5.22 -1.99
CA ARG A 4 8.61 -4.26 -1.42
C ARG A 4 9.27 -2.89 -1.29
N ILE A 5 9.13 -2.06 -2.32
CA ILE A 5 9.78 -0.74 -2.41
C ILE A 5 8.80 0.44 -2.49
N ASP A 6 7.51 0.18 -2.56
CA ASP A 6 6.45 1.18 -2.51
C ASP A 6 5.85 1.28 -1.10
N TYR A 7 5.67 2.50 -0.58
CA TYR A 7 5.19 2.77 0.78
C TYR A 7 4.24 3.98 0.81
N ILE A 8 3.16 3.86 1.57
CA ILE A 8 2.34 5.00 2.00
C ILE A 8 2.60 5.21 3.49
N MET A 9 3.37 6.25 3.83
CA MET A 9 3.67 6.61 5.22
C MET A 9 2.55 7.48 5.78
N VAL A 10 2.13 7.21 7.02
CA VAL A 10 1.10 7.99 7.73
C VAL A 10 1.65 8.53 9.04
N SER A 11 1.12 9.67 9.49
CA SER A 11 1.44 10.21 10.82
C SER A 11 0.85 9.33 11.93
N LEU A 12 1.43 9.38 13.13
CA LEU A 12 0.94 8.61 14.29
C LEU A 12 -0.53 8.92 14.62
N GLY A 13 -0.99 10.16 14.40
CA GLY A 13 -2.39 10.54 14.59
C GLY A 13 -3.33 9.89 13.57
N MET A 14 -2.87 9.71 12.33
CA MET A 14 -3.65 9.07 11.26
C MET A 14 -3.63 7.55 11.33
N ALA A 15 -2.62 6.95 11.95
CA ALA A 15 -2.52 5.50 12.11
C ALA A 15 -3.77 4.89 12.78
N LYS A 16 -4.38 5.62 13.74
CA LYS A 16 -5.62 5.20 14.42
C LYS A 16 -6.86 5.20 13.52
N LYS A 17 -6.82 5.93 12.41
CA LYS A 17 -7.89 6.01 11.43
C LYS A 17 -7.68 5.04 10.28
N LEU A 18 -6.63 4.23 10.26
CA LEU A 18 -6.36 3.34 9.14
C LEU A 18 -7.23 2.08 9.28
N ASN A 19 -8.06 1.82 8.28
CA ASN A 19 -8.93 0.65 8.22
C ASN A 19 -8.23 -0.53 7.52
N SER A 20 -7.55 -0.28 6.39
CA SER A 20 -6.80 -1.34 5.68
C SER A 20 -5.59 -0.81 4.92
N ALA A 21 -4.63 -1.71 4.67
CA ALA A 21 -3.50 -1.49 3.77
C ALA A 21 -3.24 -2.77 2.96
N SER A 22 -3.14 -2.66 1.63
CA SER A 22 -3.05 -3.82 0.72
C SER A 22 -2.02 -3.63 -0.38
N ILE A 23 -1.40 -4.73 -0.79
CA ILE A 23 -0.58 -4.81 -2.02
C ILE A 23 -1.41 -5.49 -3.09
N LEU A 24 -1.70 -4.80 -4.19
CA LEU A 24 -2.59 -5.27 -5.25
C LEU A 24 -1.80 -6.05 -6.32
N SER A 25 -1.14 -7.14 -5.90
CA SER A 25 -0.20 -7.92 -6.73
C SER A 25 -0.81 -8.58 -7.98
N ASN A 26 -2.13 -8.66 -8.07
CA ASN A 26 -2.85 -9.19 -9.23
C ASN A 26 -3.16 -8.13 -10.31
N ILE A 27 -2.80 -6.86 -10.08
CA ILE A 27 -3.01 -5.76 -11.03
C ILE A 27 -1.74 -5.54 -11.84
N PHE A 28 -1.81 -5.75 -13.16
CA PHE A 28 -0.67 -5.74 -14.07
C PHE A 28 -0.74 -4.59 -15.07
N HIS A 29 0.04 -3.54 -14.86
CA HIS A 29 0.17 -2.41 -15.81
C HIS A 29 1.56 -1.73 -15.79
N SER A 30 2.41 -2.05 -14.80
CA SER A 30 3.80 -1.59 -14.67
C SER A 30 4.68 -2.74 -14.17
N ASP A 31 5.99 -2.50 -14.10
CA ASP A 31 6.99 -3.30 -13.38
C ASP A 31 6.75 -3.35 -11.86
N HIS A 32 5.98 -2.40 -11.30
CA HIS A 32 5.48 -2.39 -9.94
C HIS A 32 3.98 -2.70 -9.89
N CYS A 33 3.53 -3.31 -8.79
CA CYS A 33 2.10 -3.44 -8.48
C CYS A 33 1.64 -2.28 -7.58
N PRO A 34 0.38 -1.80 -7.71
CA PRO A 34 -0.13 -0.75 -6.85
C PRO A 34 -0.23 -1.17 -5.38
N ILE A 35 -0.15 -0.19 -4.49
CA ILE A 35 -0.49 -0.32 -3.06
C ILE A 35 -1.65 0.61 -2.72
N SER A 36 -2.52 0.19 -1.81
CA SER A 36 -3.69 0.97 -1.42
C SER A 36 -3.87 1.00 0.10
N ILE A 37 -4.53 2.05 0.58
CA ILE A 37 -5.00 2.18 1.96
C ILE A 37 -6.47 2.63 1.98
N SER A 38 -7.17 2.30 3.07
CA SER A 38 -8.47 2.89 3.42
C SER A 38 -8.45 3.39 4.85
N PHE A 39 -9.25 4.41 5.14
CA PHE A 39 -9.46 4.96 6.48
C PHE A 39 -10.84 4.56 7.03
#